data_AF-A0A351BGN0-F1
#
_entry.id   AF-A0A351BGN0-F1
#
_cell.length_a   1.000
_cell.length_b   1.000
_cell.length_c   1.000
_cell.angle_alpha   90.00
_cell.angle_beta   90.00
_cell.angle_gamma   90.00
#
_symmetry.space_group_name_H-M   'P 1'
#
loop_
_entity.id
_entity.type
_entity.pdbx_description
1 polymer ?
#
loop_
_entity_poly.entity_id
_entity_poly.type
_entity_poly.pdbx_seq_one_letter_code
_entity_poly.pdbx_strand_id
1 'polypeptide(L)' 'MSEDRFVGNVRQLAAEIDALNHRAVREYEPVVETLVRMRSRDKVQIEQALDGLLSFCGFAPALELYRRLCRHYWDIDP' A
#
# COMPACT_ATOMS: atom_id res chain seq x y z
N MET A 1 18.52 -22.59 -24.23
CA MET A 1 19.09 -21.25 -23.92
C MET A 1 18.04 -20.15 -23.78
N SER A 2 16.87 -20.19 -24.45
CA SER A 2 15.84 -19.15 -24.31
C SER A 2 15.05 -19.17 -22.98
N GLU A 3 14.87 -20.35 -22.39
CA GLU A 3 14.09 -20.53 -21.15
C GLU A 3 14.77 -19.90 -19.93
N ASP A 4 16.10 -20.03 -19.83
CA ASP A 4 16.90 -19.47 -18.74
C ASP A 4 16.86 -17.92 -18.72
N ARG A 5 16.89 -17.30 -19.91
CA ARG A 5 16.72 -15.85 -20.06
C ARG A 5 15.31 -15.40 -19.67
N PHE A 6 14.28 -16.17 -20.03
CA PHE A 6 12.90 -15.86 -19.66
C PHE A 6 12.71 -15.91 -18.13
N VAL A 7 13.18 -16.99 -17.50
CA VAL A 7 13.14 -17.13 -16.03
C VAL A 7 13.93 -16.01 -15.34
N GLY A 8 15.09 -15.63 -15.88
CA GLY A 8 15.88 -14.50 -15.39
C GLY A 8 15.10 -13.18 -15.42
N ASN A 9 14.44 -12.86 -16.54
CA ASN A 9 13.63 -11.65 -16.68
C ASN A 9 12.43 -11.64 -15.70
N VAL A 10 11.75 -12.77 -15.53
CA VAL A 10 10.63 -12.89 -14.59
C VAL A 10 11.09 -12.69 -13.15
N ARG A 11 12.24 -13.26 -12.76
CA ARG A 11 12.83 -13.06 -11.43
C ARG A 11 13.19 -11.59 -11.18
N GLN A 12 13.79 -10.92 -12.16
CA GLN A 12 14.12 -9.50 -12.04
C GLN A 12 12.84 -8.66 -11.86
N LEU A 13 11.82 -8.87 -12.68
CA LEU A 13 10.55 -8.17 -12.56
C LEU A 13 9.89 -8.39 -11.19
N ALA A 14 9.90 -9.64 -10.70
CA ALA A 14 9.38 -9.95 -9.37
C ALA A 14 10.13 -9.21 -8.26
N ALA A 15 11.46 -9.11 -8.35
CA ALA A 15 12.27 -8.35 -7.39
C ALA A 15 12.00 -6.85 -7.44
N GLU A 16 11.77 -6.27 -8.63
CA GLU A 16 11.40 -4.87 -8.79
C GLU A 16 10.02 -4.58 -8.19
N ILE A 17 9.04 -5.46 -8.40
CA ILE A 17 7.71 -5.38 -7.76
C ILE A 17 7.82 -5.47 -6.24
N ASP A 18 8.63 -6.40 -5.72
CA ASP A 18 8.86 -6.53 -4.28
C ASP A 18 9.50 -5.27 -3.68
N ALA A 19 10.48 -4.68 -4.36
CA ALA A 19 11.11 -3.43 -3.95
C ALA A 19 10.12 -2.25 -3.96
N LEU A 20 9.23 -2.18 -4.96
CA LEU A 20 8.16 -1.19 -5.03
C LEU A 20 7.17 -1.34 -3.87
N ASN A 21 6.77 -2.56 -3.54
CA ASN A 21 5.87 -2.84 -2.41
C ASN A 21 6.49 -2.41 -1.07
N HIS A 22 7.76 -2.75 -0.83
CA HIS A 22 8.47 -2.30 0.37
C HIS A 22 8.59 -0.78 0.44
N ARG A 23 8.83 -0.12 -0.71
CA ARG A 23 8.86 1.34 -0.78
C ARG A 23 7.51 1.96 -0.46
N ALA A 24 6.42 1.43 -1.03
CA ALA A 24 5.08 1.91 -0.76
C ALA A 24 4.75 1.86 0.73
N VAL A 25 5.07 0.74 1.41
CA VAL A 25 4.84 0.63 2.87
C VAL A 25 5.59 1.70 3.64
N ARG A 26 6.88 1.92 3.35
CA ARG A 26 7.68 2.96 4.02
C ARG A 26 7.12 4.37 3.80
N GLU A 27 6.56 4.64 2.62
CA GLU A 27 6.03 5.97 2.29
C GLU A 27 4.61 6.18 2.85
N TYR A 28 3.75 5.16 2.82
CA TYR A 28 2.37 5.26 3.31
C TYR A 28 2.23 5.08 4.81
N GLU A 29 3.11 4.36 5.49
CA GLU A 29 3.05 4.17 6.94
C GLU A 29 2.95 5.50 7.71
N PRO A 30 3.85 6.50 7.52
CA PRO A 30 3.73 7.78 8.23
C PRO A 30 2.46 8.56 7.87
N VAL A 31 1.94 8.41 6.65
CA VAL A 31 0.69 9.05 6.21
C VAL A 31 -0.50 8.46 6.97
N VAL A 32 -0.62 7.13 6.99
CA VAL A 32 -1.68 6.42 7.72
C VAL A 32 -1.58 6.70 9.20
N GLU A 33 -0.38 6.66 9.78
CA GLU A 33 -0.19 6.98 11.19
C GLU A 33 -0.63 8.40 11.53
N THR A 34 -0.31 9.38 10.68
CA THR A 34 -0.70 10.78 10.89
C THR A 34 -2.22 10.91 10.86
N LEU A 35 -2.88 10.37 9.83
CA LEU A 35 -4.34 10.42 9.67
C LEU A 35 -5.07 9.80 10.87
N VAL A 36 -4.61 8.64 11.31
CA VAL A 36 -5.21 7.91 12.45
C VAL A 36 -4.91 8.61 13.78
N ARG A 37 -3.66 9.00 14.05
CA ARG A 37 -3.28 9.65 15.32
C ARG A 37 -3.94 11.01 15.51
N MET A 38 -4.05 11.79 14.44
CA MET A 38 -4.74 13.09 14.47
C MET A 38 -6.27 12.95 14.46
N ARG A 39 -6.80 11.72 14.33
CA ARG A 39 -8.21 11.44 14.11
C ARG A 39 -8.79 12.31 12.99
N SER A 40 -8.06 12.42 11.88
CA SER A 40 -8.46 13.25 10.75
C SER A 40 -9.87 12.87 10.29
N ARG A 41 -10.72 13.87 10.05
CA ARG A 41 -12.05 13.69 9.44
C ARG A 41 -12.10 14.20 8.00
N ASP A 42 -10.94 14.52 7.42
CA ASP A 42 -10.82 14.90 6.03
C ASP A 42 -11.00 13.64 5.15
N LYS A 43 -12.25 13.45 4.71
CA LYS A 43 -12.64 12.28 3.89
C LYS A 43 -11.82 12.20 2.61
N VAL A 44 -11.61 13.34 1.93
CA VAL A 44 -10.89 13.38 0.65
C VAL A 44 -9.46 12.91 0.82
N GLN A 45 -8.78 13.36 1.87
CA GLN A 45 -7.41 12.93 2.16
C GLN A 45 -7.34 11.43 2.51
N ILE A 46 -8.32 10.92 3.24
CA ILE A 46 -8.40 9.50 3.61
C ILE A 46 -8.66 8.63 2.37
N GLU A 47 -9.62 9.00 1.52
CA GLU A 47 -9.95 8.30 0.28
C GLU A 47 -8.75 8.27 -0.68
N GLN A 48 -8.06 9.40 -0.86
CA GLN A 48 -6.84 9.45 -1.68
C GLN A 48 -5.75 8.51 -1.17
N ALA A 49 -5.57 8.42 0.16
CA ALA A 49 -4.62 7.50 0.76
C ALA A 49 -5.05 6.03 0.60
N LEU A 50 -6.35 5.73 0.70
CA LEU A 50 -6.90 4.40 0.44
C LEU A 50 -6.71 3.98 -1.02
N ASP A 51 -7.05 4.84 -1.97
CA ASP A 51 -6.89 4.58 -3.41
C ASP A 51 -5.42 4.31 -3.77
N GLY A 52 -4.51 5.10 -3.20
CA GLY A 52 -3.07 4.90 -3.36
C GLY A 52 -2.58 3.56 -2.80
N LEU A 53 -2.95 3.25 -1.54
CA LEU A 53 -2.58 1.98 -0.89
C LEU A 53 -3.14 0.75 -1.59
N LEU A 54 -4.33 0.85 -2.18
CA LEU A 54 -5.00 -0.26 -2.86
C LEU A 54 -4.12 -0.88 -3.95
N SER A 55 -3.30 -0.07 -4.62
CA SER A 55 -2.34 -0.50 -5.65
C SER A 55 -1.29 -1.50 -5.14
N PHE A 56 -1.07 -1.55 -3.82
CA PHE A 56 -0.04 -2.37 -3.17
C PHE A 56 -0.60 -3.48 -2.27
N CYS A 57 -1.92 -3.63 -2.18
CA CYS A 57 -2.59 -4.60 -1.28
C CYS A 57 -2.31 -6.08 -1.59
N GLY A 58 -1.62 -6.39 -2.70
CA GLY A 58 -1.03 -7.72 -2.94
C GLY A 58 0.12 -8.06 -1.98
N PHE A 59 0.68 -7.07 -1.28
CA PHE A 59 1.71 -7.22 -0.26
C PHE A 59 1.12 -7.05 1.15
N ALA A 60 1.30 -8.07 2.00
CA ALA A 60 0.60 -8.15 3.29
C ALA A 60 0.80 -6.92 4.21
N PRO A 61 2.00 -6.31 4.32
CA PRO A 61 2.16 -5.10 5.12
C PRO A 61 1.38 -3.88 4.60
N ALA A 62 1.27 -3.72 3.27
CA ALA A 62 0.47 -2.65 2.69
C ALA A 62 -1.04 -2.86 2.95
N LEU A 63 -1.50 -4.12 2.88
CA LEU A 63 -2.87 -4.49 3.21
C LEU A 63 -3.22 -4.17 4.67
N GLU A 64 -2.27 -4.29 5.61
CA GLU A 64 -2.53 -3.91 7.00
C GLU A 64 -2.71 -2.40 7.16
N LEU A 65 -1.88 -1.60 6.49
CA LEU A 65 -2.04 -0.14 6.45
C LEU A 65 -3.41 0.25 5.87
N TYR A 66 -3.81 -0.38 4.76
CA TYR A 66 -5.10 -0.16 4.13
C TYR A 66 -6.26 -0.47 5.09
N ARG A 67 -6.25 -1.65 5.73
CA ARG A 67 -7.29 -2.05 6.69
C ARG A 67 -7.38 -1.13 7.90
N ARG A 68 -6.25 -0.67 8.42
CA ARG A 68 -6.22 0.32 9.52
C ARG A 68 -6.93 1.59 9.12
N LEU A 69 -6.67 2.09 7.92
CA LEU A 69 -7.30 3.31 7.42
C LEU A 69 -8.79 3.10 7.11
N CYS A 70 -9.20 1.94 6.56
CA CYS A 70 -10.62 1.60 6.39
C CYS A 70 -11.38 1.60 7.72
N ARG A 71 -10.81 1.01 8.79
CA ARG A 71 -11.44 1.03 10.12
C ARG A 71 -11.62 2.44 10.65
N HIS A 72 -10.62 3.30 10.45
CA HIS A 72 -10.72 4.72 10.79
C HIS A 72 -11.78 5.45 9.95
N TYR A 73 -11.86 5.13 8.66
CA TYR A 73 -12.84 5.74 7.75
C TYR A 73 -14.28 5.35 8.06
N TRP A 74 -14.51 4.10 8.48
CA TRP A 74 -15.84 3.59 8.85
C TRP A 74 -16.52 4.41 9.95
N ASP A 75 -15.76 4.93 10.91
CA ASP A 75 -16.27 5.80 11.97
C ASP A 75 -16.67 7.21 11.46
N ILE A 76 -16.31 7.54 10.22
CA ILE A 76 -16.50 8.85 9.58
C ILE A 76 -17.56 8.78 8.47
N ASP A 77 -17.52 7.73 7.65
CA ASP A 77 -18.44 7.46 6.54
C ASP A 77 -18.64 5.94 6.37
N PRO A 78 -19.61 5.33 7.07
CA PRO A 78 -19.89 3.91 7.01
C PRO A 78 -20.60 3.48 5.72
#